data_AF-A0A822BHH8-F1
#
_entry.id   AF-A0A822BHH8-F1
#
_cell.length_a   1.000
_cell.length_b   1.000
_cell.length_c   1.000
_cell.angle_alpha   90.00
_cell.angle_beta   90.00
_cell.angle_gamma   90.00
#
_symmetry.space_group_name_H-M   'P 1'
#
loop_
_entity.id
_entity.type
_entity.pdbx_description
1 polymer ?
#
loop_
_entity_poly.entity_id
_entity_poly.type
_entity_poly.pdbx_seq_one_letter_code
_entity_poly.pdbx_strand_id
1 'polypeptide(L)'
;MQQSLQQTPTTELTVVCNSDDGQNITIKSYFNISDSLEHVLTTFNRVGMLPIPPNKLVLIKVKNEECMREVCINDQRQTLSALGIQHRAILYFALRNQSRPEINVHVYGPAES
;
A
#
# COMPACT_ATOMS: atom_id res chain seq x y z
N MET A 1 -27.32 -13.48 25.76
CA MET A 1 -26.42 -13.86 24.66
C MET A 1 -25.55 -12.65 24.35
N GLN A 2 -24.29 -12.64 24.79
CA GLN A 2 -23.36 -11.56 24.46
C GLN A 2 -22.90 -11.80 23.02
N GLN A 3 -23.33 -10.94 22.08
CA GLN A 3 -22.76 -10.92 20.74
C GLN A 3 -21.30 -10.46 20.87
N SER A 4 -20.37 -11.40 20.73
CA SER A 4 -18.96 -11.08 20.53
C SER A 4 -18.87 -10.25 19.25
N LEU A 5 -18.63 -8.95 19.37
CA LEU A 5 -18.22 -8.12 18.24
C LEU A 5 -16.94 -8.74 17.69
N GLN A 6 -17.04 -9.51 16.61
CA GLN A 6 -15.87 -9.95 15.86
C GLN A 6 -15.15 -8.67 15.40
N GLN A 7 -14.05 -8.34 16.07
CA GLN A 7 -13.15 -7.32 15.60
C GLN A 7 -12.60 -7.81 14.27
N THR A 8 -12.96 -7.12 13.19
CA THR A 8 -12.38 -7.41 11.88
C THR A 8 -10.88 -7.14 11.97
N PRO A 9 -10.03 -8.09 11.55
CA PRO A 9 -8.59 -7.90 11.63
C PRO A 9 -8.17 -6.70 10.78
N THR A 10 -7.51 -5.73 11.41
CA THR A 10 -6.98 -4.53 10.77
C THR A 10 -5.46 -4.58 10.66
N THR A 11 -4.94 -3.85 9.68
CA THR A 11 -3.51 -3.70 9.42
C THR A 11 -3.14 -2.24 9.28
N GLU A 12 -1.94 -1.88 9.76
CA GLU A 12 -1.34 -0.58 9.51
C GLU A 12 -0.66 -0.56 8.13
N LEU A 13 -1.17 0.26 7.22
CA LEU A 13 -0.59 0.44 5.89
C LEU A 13 0.14 1.78 5.79
N THR A 14 1.35 1.73 5.26
CA THR A 14 2.05 2.88 4.71
C THR A 14 2.05 2.78 3.19
N VAL A 15 1.42 3.72 2.50
CA VAL A 15 1.45 3.83 1.04
C VAL A 15 2.48 4.87 0.63
N VAL A 16 3.38 4.49 -0.26
CA VAL A 16 4.41 5.35 -0.85
C VAL A 16 4.21 5.40 -2.36
N CYS A 17 3.95 6.59 -2.89
CA CYS A 17 3.72 6.82 -4.32
C CYS A 17 4.70 7.88 -4.84
N ASN A 18 5.21 7.73 -6.06
CA ASN A 18 5.83 8.85 -6.76
C ASN A 18 4.77 9.64 -7.52
N SER A 19 4.72 10.94 -7.30
CA SER A 19 3.92 11.87 -8.08
C SER A 19 4.57 12.16 -9.43
N ASP A 20 3.79 12.70 -10.37
CA ASP A 20 4.28 13.08 -11.70
C ASP A 20 5.43 14.11 -11.64
N ASP A 21 5.53 14.90 -10.58
CA ASP A 21 6.61 15.87 -10.32
C ASP A 21 7.86 15.25 -9.64
N GLY A 22 7.87 13.94 -9.41
CA GLY A 22 9.01 13.21 -8.82
C GLY A 22 9.11 13.31 -7.31
N GLN A 23 8.06 13.82 -6.63
CA GLN A 23 7.98 13.80 -5.17
C GLN A 23 7.39 12.47 -4.67
N ASN A 24 7.89 12.02 -3.52
CA ASN A 24 7.33 10.86 -2.82
C ASN A 24 6.20 11.31 -1.90
N ILE A 25 5.00 10.81 -2.16
CA ILE A 25 3.84 10.96 -1.27
C ILE A 25 3.81 9.74 -0.35
N THR A 26 3.86 9.98 0.96
CA THR A 26 3.74 8.92 1.98
C THR A 26 2.47 9.11 2.80
N ILE A 27 1.62 8.10 2.82
CA ILE A 27 0.33 8.13 3.52
C ILE A 27 0.27 6.93 4.46
N LYS A 28 -0.18 7.16 5.70
CA LYS A 28 -0.29 6.10 6.71
C LYS A 28 -1.72 6.01 7.22
N SER A 29 -2.31 4.82 7.20
CA SER A 29 -3.67 4.59 7.69
C SER A 29 -3.92 3.13 8.05
N TYR A 30 -5.03 2.86 8.72
CA TYR A 30 -5.48 1.51 9.07
C TYR A 30 -6.59 1.05 8.13
N PHE A 31 -6.52 -0.20 7.70
CA PHE A 31 -7.53 -0.84 6.86
C PHE A 31 -7.82 -2.25 7.36
N ASN A 32 -8.96 -2.82 7.00
CA ASN A 32 -9.23 -4.23 7.25
C ASN A 32 -8.39 -5.06 6.29
N ILE A 33 -7.85 -6.19 6.74
CA ILE A 33 -7.07 -7.08 5.85
C ILE A 33 -7.92 -7.66 4.70
N SER A 34 -9.25 -7.61 4.82
CA SER A 34 -10.20 -8.00 3.79
C SER A 34 -10.47 -6.90 2.76
N ASP A 35 -10.00 -5.66 2.99
CA ASP A 35 -10.15 -4.57 2.03
C ASP A 35 -9.28 -4.85 0.79
N SER A 36 -9.77 -4.45 -0.38
CA SER A 36 -9.01 -4.55 -1.63
C SER A 36 -8.04 -3.37 -1.78
N LEU A 37 -6.99 -3.56 -2.58
CA LEU A 37 -6.08 -2.45 -2.93
C LEU A 37 -6.83 -1.28 -3.60
N GLU A 38 -7.82 -1.59 -4.44
CA GLU A 38 -8.67 -0.58 -5.07
C GLU A 38 -9.39 0.27 -4.01
N HIS A 39 -9.92 -0.35 -2.96
CA HIS A 39 -10.57 0.34 -1.86
C HIS A 39 -9.60 1.27 -1.11
N VAL A 40 -8.40 0.79 -0.81
CA VAL A 40 -7.33 1.57 -0.15
C VAL A 40 -6.99 2.82 -0.96
N LEU A 41 -6.69 2.65 -2.25
CA LEU A 41 -6.31 3.75 -3.14
C LEU A 41 -7.46 4.74 -3.35
N THR A 42 -8.69 4.24 -3.52
CA THR A 42 -9.88 5.07 -3.66
C THR A 42 -10.15 5.89 -2.39
N THR A 43 -9.93 5.30 -1.21
CA THR A 43 -10.06 6.01 0.07
C THR A 43 -9.10 7.19 0.11
N PHE A 44 -7.82 6.98 -0.16
CA PHE A 44 -6.83 8.06 -0.17
C PHE A 44 -7.09 9.14 -1.21
N ASN A 45 -7.58 8.77 -2.38
CA ASN A 45 -7.95 9.73 -3.42
C ASN A 45 -9.17 10.58 -2.98
N ARG A 46 -10.19 9.96 -2.37
CA ARG A 46 -11.39 10.67 -1.89
C ARG A 46 -11.12 11.67 -0.78
N VAL A 47 -10.19 11.37 0.13
CA VAL A 47 -9.82 12.28 1.22
C VAL A 47 -8.77 13.32 0.80
N GLY A 48 -8.43 13.39 -0.49
CA GLY A 48 -7.45 14.34 -1.04
C GLY A 48 -6.01 14.07 -0.64
N MET A 49 -5.72 12.92 -0.01
CA MET A 49 -4.36 12.55 0.41
C MET A 49 -3.53 11.97 -0.73
N LEU A 50 -4.18 11.48 -1.78
CA LEU A 50 -3.54 10.95 -2.97
C LEU A 50 -4.08 11.67 -4.23
N PRO A 51 -3.38 12.70 -4.73
CA PRO A 51 -3.79 13.46 -5.93
C PRO A 51 -3.60 12.66 -7.24
N ILE A 52 -3.29 11.36 -7.14
CA ILE A 52 -3.05 10.48 -8.28
C ILE A 52 -4.27 9.54 -8.44
N PRO A 53 -4.88 9.47 -9.63
CA PRO A 53 -5.94 8.52 -9.91
C PRO A 53 -5.50 7.06 -9.65
N PRO A 54 -6.30 6.24 -8.93
CA PRO A 54 -5.94 4.85 -8.63
C PRO A 54 -5.61 4.01 -9.86
N ASN A 55 -6.29 4.25 -10.99
CA ASN A 55 -6.07 3.53 -12.25
C ASN A 55 -4.72 3.85 -12.93
N LYS A 56 -4.03 4.91 -12.51
CA LYS A 56 -2.67 5.25 -12.96
C LYS A 56 -1.59 4.59 -12.12
N LEU A 57 -1.93 3.94 -11.01
CA LEU A 57 -0.97 3.35 -10.09
C LEU A 57 -0.83 1.85 -10.33
N VAL A 58 0.41 1.38 -10.26
CA VAL A 58 0.78 -0.05 -10.26
C VAL A 58 1.54 -0.30 -8.98
N LEU A 59 1.10 -1.30 -8.20
CA LEU A 59 1.88 -1.76 -7.05
C LEU A 59 3.08 -2.51 -7.60
N ILE A 60 4.28 -2.16 -7.11
CA ILE A 60 5.52 -2.81 -7.54
C ILE A 60 6.20 -3.56 -6.40
N LYS A 61 6.04 -3.09 -5.15
CA LYS A 61 6.72 -3.66 -3.97
C LYS A 61 5.80 -3.62 -2.76
N VAL A 62 5.88 -4.70 -1.97
CA VAL A 62 5.27 -4.82 -0.64
C VAL A 62 6.39 -5.14 0.34
N LYS A 63 6.51 -4.36 1.41
CA LYS A 63 7.41 -4.64 2.52
C LYS A 63 6.61 -4.87 3.79
N ASN A 64 6.73 -6.06 4.38
CA ASN A 64 6.20 -6.37 5.70
C ASN A 64 7.37 -6.49 6.70
N GLU A 65 7.06 -6.75 7.97
CA GLU A 65 8.07 -6.83 9.04
C GLU A 65 9.17 -7.87 8.78
N GLU A 66 8.85 -8.95 8.06
CA GLU A 66 9.78 -10.08 7.85
C GLU A 66 10.27 -10.21 6.40
N CYS A 67 9.69 -9.49 5.43
CA CYS A 67 9.96 -9.76 4.02
C CYS A 67 9.70 -8.55 3.12
N MET A 68 10.61 -8.29 2.19
CA MET A 68 10.39 -7.42 1.04
C MET A 68 10.09 -8.29 -0.19
N ARG A 69 8.94 -8.07 -0.82
CA ARG A 69 8.53 -8.78 -2.03
C ARG A 69 8.21 -7.79 -3.14
N GLU A 70 8.79 -8.01 -4.31
CA GLU A 70 8.32 -7.37 -5.53
C GLU A 70 7.01 -8.04 -5.94
N VAL A 71 5.94 -7.26 -5.97
CA VAL A 71 4.61 -7.74 -6.34
C VAL A 71 4.12 -6.80 -7.42
N CYS A 72 4.21 -7.24 -8.67
CA CYS A 72 3.72 -6.48 -9.82
C CYS A 72 2.22 -6.78 -9.96
N ILE A 73 1.38 -5.96 -9.31
CA ILE A 73 -0.07 -6.16 -9.32
C ILE A 73 -0.70 -5.21 -10.33
N ASN A 74 -1.18 -5.78 -11.42
CA ASN A 74 -2.06 -5.09 -12.36
C ASN A 74 -3.54 -5.22 -11.98
N ASP A 75 -3.89 -6.16 -11.09
CA ASP A 75 -5.25 -6.41 -10.60
C ASP A 75 -5.46 -5.89 -9.17
N GLN A 76 -6.01 -4.68 -9.04
CA GLN A 76 -6.23 -4.01 -7.76
C GLN A 76 -7.37 -4.62 -6.93
N ARG A 77 -8.00 -5.72 -7.38
CA ARG A 77 -9.13 -6.35 -6.69
C ARG A 77 -8.68 -7.29 -5.57
N GLN A 78 -7.40 -7.64 -5.54
CA GLN A 78 -6.84 -8.47 -4.46
C GLN A 78 -6.98 -7.80 -3.10
N THR A 79 -7.36 -8.59 -2.10
CA THR A 79 -7.43 -8.16 -0.70
C THR A 79 -6.04 -8.06 -0.10
N LEU A 80 -5.85 -7.23 0.93
CA LEU A 80 -4.56 -7.12 1.62
C LEU A 80 -4.07 -8.48 2.16
N SER A 81 -4.98 -9.28 2.70
CA SER A 81 -4.70 -10.64 3.17
C SER A 81 -4.20 -11.58 2.06
N ALA A 82 -4.76 -11.47 0.85
CA ALA A 82 -4.30 -12.25 -0.31
C ALA A 82 -2.88 -11.85 -0.74
N LEU A 83 -2.46 -10.63 -0.42
CA LEU A 83 -1.08 -10.14 -0.62
C LEU A 83 -0.13 -10.52 0.52
N GLY A 84 -0.61 -11.29 1.50
CA GLY A 84 0.15 -11.67 2.67
C GLY A 84 0.37 -10.53 3.67
N ILE A 85 -0.44 -9.47 3.61
CA ILE A 85 -0.41 -8.35 4.56
C ILE A 85 -1.27 -8.70 5.77
N GLN A 86 -0.70 -8.56 6.98
CA GLN A 86 -1.35 -8.97 8.22
C GLN A 86 -1.33 -7.88 9.29
N HIS A 87 -0.14 -7.51 9.78
CA HIS A 87 -0.01 -6.55 10.88
C HIS A 87 0.39 -5.17 10.37
N ARG A 88 1.54 -5.10 9.69
CA ARG A 88 2.08 -3.86 9.14
C ARG A 88 2.69 -4.09 7.76
N ALA A 89 2.39 -3.19 6.82
CA ALA A 89 2.99 -3.22 5.50
C ALA A 89 3.28 -1.83 4.95
N ILE A 90 4.30 -1.75 4.10
CA ILE A 90 4.59 -0.62 3.23
C ILE A 90 4.33 -1.04 1.78
N LEU A 91 3.46 -0.31 1.11
CA LEU A 91 3.08 -0.52 -0.28
C LEU A 91 3.71 0.56 -1.15
N TYR A 92 4.46 0.15 -2.15
CA TYR A 92 5.12 1.07 -3.07
C TYR A 92 4.42 1.04 -4.42
N PHE A 93 3.85 2.17 -4.81
CA PHE A 93 3.17 2.35 -6.08
C PHE A 93 3.92 3.29 -7.00
N ALA A 94 3.91 2.93 -8.28
CA ALA A 94 4.46 3.75 -9.34
C ALA A 94 3.40 4.09 -10.39
N LEU A 95 3.69 5.12 -11.18
CA LEU A 95 2.84 5.50 -12.30
C LEU A 95 3.00 4.48 -13.45
N ARG A 96 1.87 3.97 -13.95
CA ARG A 96 1.80 2.94 -15.00
C ARG A 96 2.57 3.30 -16.28
N ASN A 97 2.73 4.59 -16.56
CA ASN A 97 3.34 5.10 -17.80
C ASN A 97 4.77 5.63 -17.63
N GLN A 98 5.42 5.46 -16.47
CA GLN A 98 6.83 5.80 -16.33
C GLN A 98 7.71 4.64 -16.80
N SER A 99 8.61 4.92 -17.74
CA SER A 99 9.46 3.93 -18.44
C SER A 99 10.34 3.08 -17.52
N ARG A 100 10.53 3.51 -16.27
CA ARG A 100 10.99 2.68 -15.17
C ARG A 100 10.33 3.17 -13.89
N PRO A 101 9.51 2.35 -13.21
CA PRO A 101 9.03 2.68 -11.88
C PRO A 101 10.18 2.51 -10.87
N GLU A 102 11.23 3.33 -10.97
CA GLU A 102 12.30 3.41 -9.98
C GLU A 102 11.79 4.21 -8.79
N ILE A 103 11.02 3.54 -7.92
CA ILE A 103 10.77 4.09 -6.60
C ILE A 103 12.07 3.93 -5.82
N ASN A 104 12.91 4.97 -5.83
CA ASN A 104 14.11 5.10 -5.00
C ASN A 104 13.69 5.27 -3.54
N VAL A 105 13.24 4.18 -2.94
CA VAL A 105 12.97 4.17 -1.51
C VAL A 105 14.23 3.81 -0.78
N HIS A 106 14.85 4.81 -0.17
CA HIS A 106 15.75 4.57 0.95
C HIS A 106 14.93 3.97 2.08
N VAL A 107 14.92 2.65 2.11
CA VAL A 107 14.36 1.89 3.22
C VAL A 107 15.35 2.03 4.37
N TYR A 108 15.09 2.96 5.30
CA TYR A 108 15.73 2.91 6.62
C TYR A 108 15.21 1.65 7.31
N GLY A 109 15.97 0.55 7.21
CA GLY A 109 15.92 -0.51 8.21
C GLY A 109 16.52 0.04 9.51
N PRO A 110 16.17 -0.51 10.69
CA PRO A 110 16.99 -0.26 11.87
C PRO A 110 18.43 -0.62 11.49
N ALA A 111 19.37 0.28 11.76
CA ALA A 111 20.78 -0.04 11.61
C ALA A 111 21.02 -1.36 12.32
N GLU A 112 21.49 -2.37 11.57
CA GLU A 112 22.01 -3.58 12.19
C GLU A 112 23.04 -3.12 13.23
N SER A 113 22.75 -3.37 14.50
CA SER A 113 23.64 -3.06 15.64
C SER A 113 24.96 -3.80 15.51
#